data_AF-A0A7V1NA25-F1
#
_entry.id   AF-A0A7V1NA25-F1
#
_cell.length_a   1.000
_cell.length_b   1.000
_cell.length_c   1.000
_cell.angle_alpha   90.00
_cell.angle_beta   90.00
_cell.angle_gamma   90.00
#
_symmetry.space_group_name_H-M   'P 1'
#
loop_
_entity.id
_entity.type
_entity.pdbx_description
1 polymer ?
#
loop_
_entity_poly.entity_id
_entity_poly.type
_entity_poly.pdbx_seq_one_letter_code
_entity_poly.pdbx_strand_id
1 'polypeptide(L)' 'MARASRMSVLKRKRESEKAEKAARKREMRAMEKDMGKVKERHSGEATQDDLEAYGLIPPPSDEDETTE' A
#
# COMPACT_ATOMS: atom_id res chain seq x y z
N MET A 1 -29.85 -38.97 16.13
CA MET A 1 -29.22 -37.70 15.71
C MET A 1 -29.51 -37.46 14.23
N ALA A 2 -30.34 -36.47 13.88
CA ALA A 2 -30.66 -36.17 12.49
C ALA A 2 -29.43 -35.59 11.77
N ARG A 3 -29.03 -36.19 10.65
CA ARG A 3 -27.91 -35.72 9.84
C ARG A 3 -28.24 -34.34 9.29
N ALA A 4 -27.42 -33.34 9.63
CA ALA A 4 -27.64 -31.97 9.14
C ALA A 4 -27.69 -31.95 7.60
N SER A 5 -28.68 -31.27 7.05
CA SER A 5 -28.88 -31.19 5.59
C SER A 5 -27.66 -30.52 4.93
N ARG A 6 -27.19 -31.06 3.81
CA ARG A 6 -26.07 -30.52 3.02
C ARG A 6 -26.21 -29.01 2.75
N MET A 7 -27.44 -28.54 2.54
CA MET A 7 -27.74 -27.10 2.39
C MET A 7 -27.51 -26.29 3.66
N SER A 8 -27.89 -26.81 4.82
CA SER A 8 -27.67 -26.12 6.10
C SER A 8 -26.18 -25.94 6.41
N VAL A 9 -25.37 -26.94 6.07
CA VAL A 9 -23.90 -26.85 6.20
C VAL A 9 -23.32 -25.82 5.24
N LEU A 10 -23.78 -25.80 3.98
CA LEU A 10 -23.32 -24.83 2.99
C LEU A 10 -23.72 -23.38 3.34
N LYS A 11 -24.93 -23.16 3.88
CA LYS A 11 -25.34 -21.83 4.35
C LYS A 11 -24.46 -21.35 5.50
N ARG A 12 -24.20 -22.21 6.49
CA ARG A 12 -23.32 -21.90 7.62
C ARG A 12 -21.90 -21.57 7.16
N LYS A 13 -21.36 -22.31 6.18
CA LYS A 13 -20.05 -22.02 5.59
C LYS A 13 -19.99 -20.66 4.87
N ARG A 14 -21.03 -20.30 4.10
CA ARG A 14 -21.10 -18.98 3.45
C ARG A 14 -21.18 -17.85 4.47
N GLU A 15 -21.90 -18.05 5.57
CA GLU A 15 -21.98 -17.08 6.65
C GLU A 15 -20.62 -16.89 7.35
N SER A 16 -19.90 -17.99 7.63
CA SER A 16 -18.56 -17.90 8.20
C SER A 16 -17.55 -17.25 7.25
N GLU A 17 -17.57 -17.59 5.96
CA GLU A 17 -16.68 -17.00 4.96
C GLU A 17 -16.93 -15.49 4.78
N LYS A 18 -18.19 -15.05 4.84
CA LYS A 18 -18.52 -13.61 4.79
C LYS A 18 -17.98 -12.86 6.01
N ALA A 19 -18.09 -13.46 7.20
CA ALA A 19 -17.57 -12.87 8.43
C ALA A 19 -16.03 -12.79 8.40
N GLU A 20 -15.36 -13.86 7.95
CA GLU A 20 -13.91 -13.91 7.82
C GLU A 20 -13.39 -12.90 6.79
N LYS A 21 -14.05 -12.78 5.63
CA LYS A 21 -13.68 -11.78 4.62
C LYS A 21 -13.83 -10.35 5.14
N ALA A 22 -14.85 -10.08 5.95
CA ALA A 22 -15.04 -8.77 6.56
C ALA A 22 -13.96 -8.47 7.61
N ALA A 23 -13.59 -9.45 8.44
CA ALA A 23 -12.51 -9.33 9.40
C ALA A 23 -11.16 -9.10 8.71
N ARG A 24 -10.84 -9.90 7.68
CA ARG A 24 -9.63 -9.77 6.87
C ARG A 24 -9.51 -8.41 6.20
N LYS A 25 -10.63 -7.85 5.70
CA LYS A 25 -10.63 -6.50 5.12
C LYS A 25 -10.32 -5.42 6.16
N ARG A 26 -10.73 -5.60 7.41
CA ARG A 26 -10.40 -4.66 8.51
C ARG A 26 -8.92 -4.76 8.90
N GLU A 27 -8.41 -5.99 8.99
CA GLU A 27 -7.00 -6.24 9.31
C GLU A 27 -6.07 -5.69 8.21
N MET A 28 -6.38 -5.95 6.94
CA MET A 28 -5.61 -5.39 5.81
C MET A 28 -5.63 -3.85 5.81
N ARG A 29 -6.78 -3.23 6.11
CA ARG A 29 -6.87 -1.76 6.20
C ARG A 29 -6.10 -1.21 7.41
N ALA A 30 -6.02 -1.94 8.51
CA ALA A 30 -5.22 -1.57 9.67
C ALA A 30 -3.72 -1.70 9.34
N MET A 31 -3.32 -2.82 8.72
CA MET A 31 -1.96 -3.01 8.23
C MET A 31 -1.57 -1.95 7.19
N GLU A 32 -2.45 -1.56 6.26
CA GLU A 32 -2.17 -0.47 5.31
C GLU A 32 -2.01 0.90 6.00
N LYS A 33 -2.64 1.12 7.16
CA LYS A 33 -2.42 2.32 7.97
C LYS A 33 -1.12 2.27 8.75
N ASP A 34 -0.76 1.08 9.25
CA ASP A 34 0.42 0.88 10.10
C ASP A 34 1.71 0.72 9.26
N MET A 35 1.64 0.01 8.13
CA MET A 35 2.70 -0.15 7.12
C MET A 35 2.67 0.92 6.05
N GLY A 36 1.59 1.70 5.97
CA GLY A 36 1.57 2.92 5.21
C GLY A 36 2.61 3.83 5.85
N LYS A 37 3.85 3.80 5.30
CA LYS A 37 4.81 4.89 5.41
C LYS A 37 3.97 6.14 5.44
N VAL A 38 4.05 6.91 6.54
CA VAL A 38 3.48 8.26 6.63
C VAL A 38 3.71 8.83 5.24
N LYS A 39 2.63 8.97 4.45
CA LYS A 39 2.76 9.65 3.17
C LYS A 39 3.19 11.02 3.63
N GLU A 40 4.49 11.28 3.56
CA GLU A 40 5.02 12.61 3.79
C GLU A 40 4.11 13.50 2.97
N ARG A 41 3.57 14.52 3.63
CA ARG A 41 2.78 15.52 2.93
C ARG A 41 3.74 16.10 1.91
N HIS A 42 3.78 15.52 0.70
CA HIS A 42 4.61 16.00 -0.39
C HIS A 42 4.26 17.48 -0.49
N SER A 43 5.23 18.34 -0.22
CA SER A 43 5.08 19.78 -0.03
C SER A 43 4.59 20.50 -1.30
N GLY A 44 4.16 19.75 -2.33
CA GLY A 44 3.97 20.24 -3.69
C GLY A 44 5.30 20.55 -4.39
N GLU A 45 6.43 20.34 -3.71
CA GLU A 45 7.76 20.54 -4.25
C GLU A 45 8.18 19.29 -5.02
N ALA A 46 8.69 19.50 -6.23
CA ALA A 46 9.27 18.45 -7.05
C ALA A 46 10.52 17.91 -6.36
N THR A 47 10.66 16.58 -6.33
CA THR A 47 11.89 15.95 -5.84
C THR A 47 13.03 16.17 -6.83
N GLN A 48 14.28 15.99 -6.38
CA GLN A 48 15.45 16.14 -7.26
C GLN A 48 15.36 15.20 -8.48
N ASP A 49 14.94 13.95 -8.27
CA ASP A 49 14.72 12.98 -9.34
C ASP A 49 13.67 13.46 -10.36
N ASP A 50 12.61 14.15 -9.90
CA ASP A 50 11.62 14.75 -10.79
C ASP A 50 12.26 15.85 -11.65
N LEU A 51 13.10 16.71 -11.07
CA LEU A 51 13.78 17.80 -11.77
C LEU A 51 14.82 17.29 -12.78
N GLU A 52 15.55 16.24 -12.44
CA GLU A 52 16.49 15.55 -13.33
C GLU A 52 15.78 14.89 -14.51
N ALA A 53 14.61 14.27 -14.28
CA ALA A 53 13.82 13.63 -15.34
C ALA A 53 13.29 14.62 -16.39
N TYR A 54 13.04 15.87 -15.99
CA TYR A 54 12.68 16.95 -16.91
C TYR A 54 13.90 17.65 -17.54
N GLY A 55 15.12 17.23 -17.19
CA GLY A 55 16.36 17.83 -17.67
C GLY A 55 16.58 19.26 -17.17
N LEU A 56 15.97 19.65 -16.06
CA LEU A 56 16.21 20.96 -15.43
C LEU A 56 17.50 20.99 -14.63
N ILE A 57 17.97 19.83 -14.17
CA ILE A 57 19.25 19.68 -13.47
C ILE A 57 20.18 18.88 -14.40
N PRO A 58 21.32 19.44 -14.84
CA PRO A 58 22.33 18.66 -15.53
C PRO A 58 22.84 17.57 -14.58
N PRO A 59 23.15 16.34 -15.07
CA PRO A 59 23.75 15.32 -14.22
C PRO A 59 25.00 15.91 -13.55
N PRO A 60 25.28 15.57 -12.28
CA PRO A 60 26.46 16.08 -11.61
C PRO A 60 27.67 15.76 -12.48
N SER A 61 28.22 16.79 -13.11
CA SER A 61 29.52 16.69 -13.76
C SER A 61 30.52 16.50 -12.63
N ASP A 62 31.32 15.44 -12.70
CA ASP A 62 32.52 15.23 -11.88
C ASP A 62 33.61 16.31 -12.17
N GLU A 63 33.22 17.59 -12.34
CA GLU A 63 34.09 18.70 -12.77
C GLU A 63 34.05 19.95 -11.87
N ASP A 64 33.48 19.87 -10.66
CA ASP A 64 33.56 20.96 -9.68
C ASP A 64 34.51 20.63 -8.50
N GLU A 65 35.73 20.20 -8.84
CA GLU A 65 36.86 20.11 -7.88
C GLU A 65 38.05 21.02 -8.26
N THR A 66 37.82 22.07 -9.04
CA THR A 66 38.84 23.12 -9.23
C THR A 66 38.21 24.50 -9.44
N THR A 67 38.12 25.31 -8.38
CA THR A 67 38.53 26.73 -8.45
C THR A 67 38.57 27.38 -7.05
N GLU A 68 39.80 27.81 -6.69
CA GLU A 68 40.25 28.78 -5.67
C GLU A 68 40.07 28.51 -4.17
#